data_AF-A0A7S0NFD2-F1
#
_entry.id   AF-A0A7S0NFD2-F1
#
_cell.length_a   1.000
_cell.length_b   1.000
_cell.length_c   1.000
_cell.angle_alpha   90.00
_cell.angle_beta   90.00
_cell.angle_gamma   90.00
#
_symmetry.space_group_name_H-M   'P 1'
#
loop_
_entity.id
_entity.type
_entity.pdbx_description
1 polymer ?
#
loop_
_entity_poly.entity_id
_entity_poly.type
_entity_poly.pdbx_seq_one_letter_code
_entity_poly.pdbx_strand_id
1 'polypeptide(L)'
;GAEIEVDGKSAPSGVSDQPMTDAETREGAENRAKYLAAHETGYDFYAGLEGGILEEGGKLVCFAWMFVLSAKDGKVGSARTATFELPEKVAKLVREGVELGEADDRVFDRTNSKHKGGTVGYLSKGVVSRTEYYRHAMIMA
;
A
#
# COMPACT_ATOMS: atom_id res chain seq x y z
N GLY A 1 -26.44 -7.96 2.14
CA GLY A 1 -25.28 -8.11 1.26
C GLY A 1 -24.79 -9.54 1.37
N ALA A 2 -23.96 -10.01 0.43
CA ALA A 2 -23.24 -11.25 0.62
C ALA A 2 -22.31 -11.13 1.85
N GLU A 3 -22.21 -12.19 2.63
CA GLU A 3 -21.25 -12.29 3.72
C GLU A 3 -19.87 -12.54 3.12
N ILE A 4 -18.87 -11.73 3.49
CA ILE A 4 -17.49 -11.85 3.01
C ILE A 4 -16.64 -12.17 4.23
N GLU A 5 -15.95 -13.30 4.19
CA GLU A 5 -14.92 -13.66 5.16
C GLU A 5 -13.55 -13.21 4.61
N VAL A 6 -12.71 -12.64 5.49
CA VAL A 6 -11.38 -12.15 5.12
C VAL A 6 -10.36 -12.81 6.02
N ASP A 7 -9.43 -13.56 5.43
CA ASP A 7 -8.29 -14.17 6.11
C ASP A 7 -7.00 -13.45 5.71
N GLY A 8 -6.28 -12.93 6.70
CA GLY A 8 -5.02 -12.22 6.50
C GLY A 8 -3.83 -13.18 6.54
N LYS A 9 -3.12 -13.30 5.41
CA LYS A 9 -1.93 -14.15 5.27
C LYS A 9 -0.68 -13.33 4.96
N SER A 10 0.47 -13.82 5.42
CA SER A 10 1.77 -13.26 5.01
C SER A 10 2.13 -13.74 3.61
N ALA A 11 2.45 -12.82 2.71
CA ALA A 11 2.92 -13.11 1.36
C ALA A 11 4.11 -12.20 1.00
N PRO A 12 5.21 -12.73 0.45
CA PRO A 12 6.32 -11.91 -0.01
C PRO A 12 5.91 -11.05 -1.22
N SER A 13 6.41 -9.82 -1.29
CA SER A 13 6.21 -8.92 -2.44
C SER A 13 7.19 -9.16 -3.57
N GLY A 14 8.37 -9.74 -3.29
CA GLY A 14 9.42 -9.96 -4.29
C GLY A 14 10.07 -8.68 -4.83
N VAL A 15 9.78 -7.51 -4.23
CA VAL A 15 10.36 -6.20 -4.55
C VAL A 15 10.99 -5.59 -3.29
N SER A 16 11.55 -4.39 -3.38
CA SER A 16 12.10 -3.64 -2.22
C SER A 16 11.07 -3.52 -1.08
N ASP A 17 11.56 -3.51 0.18
CA ASP A 17 10.74 -3.20 1.35
C ASP A 17 10.12 -1.79 1.30
N GLN A 18 10.76 -0.90 0.54
CA GLN A 18 10.25 0.43 0.21
C GLN A 18 10.25 0.60 -1.32
N PRO A 19 9.16 0.26 -2.02
CA PRO A 19 9.05 0.48 -3.46
C PRO A 19 9.14 1.97 -3.80
N MET A 20 10.01 2.31 -4.77
CA MET A 20 10.33 3.70 -5.14
C MET A 20 9.77 4.10 -6.51
N THR A 21 9.00 3.22 -7.15
CA THR A 21 8.35 3.49 -8.44
C THR A 21 6.92 2.95 -8.45
N ASP A 22 6.07 3.52 -9.30
CA ASP A 22 4.70 3.02 -9.53
C ASP A 22 4.70 1.57 -10.00
N ALA A 23 5.59 1.22 -10.94
CA ALA A 23 5.70 -0.11 -11.50
C ALA A 23 6.11 -1.15 -10.44
N GLU A 24 7.15 -0.86 -9.66
CA GLU A 24 7.62 -1.75 -8.57
C GLU A 24 6.54 -1.95 -7.49
N THR A 25 5.82 -0.88 -7.14
CA THR A 25 4.75 -0.96 -6.14
C THR A 25 3.61 -1.84 -6.65
N ARG A 26 3.20 -1.66 -7.91
CA ARG A 26 2.17 -2.50 -8.53
C ARG A 26 2.61 -3.96 -8.62
N GLU A 27 3.87 -4.20 -8.99
CA GLU A 27 4.47 -5.53 -9.03
C GLU A 27 4.45 -6.20 -7.65
N GLY A 28 4.79 -5.47 -6.58
CA GLY A 28 4.68 -5.98 -5.22
C GLY A 28 3.27 -6.45 -4.84
N ALA A 29 2.25 -5.63 -5.15
CA ALA A 29 0.85 -6.00 -4.90
C ALA A 29 0.44 -7.25 -5.72
N GLU A 30 0.81 -7.30 -6.99
CA GLU A 30 0.55 -8.45 -7.86
C GLU A 30 1.24 -9.73 -7.36
N ASN A 31 2.51 -9.64 -6.97
CA ASN A 31 3.28 -10.76 -6.46
C ASN A 31 2.68 -11.34 -5.18
N ARG A 32 2.19 -10.48 -4.26
CA ARG A 32 1.48 -10.94 -3.06
C ARG A 32 0.21 -11.72 -3.43
N ALA A 33 -0.63 -11.18 -4.30
CA ALA A 33 -1.87 -11.84 -4.72
C ALA A 33 -1.61 -13.20 -5.40
N LYS A 34 -0.62 -13.24 -6.30
CA LYS A 34 -0.20 -14.47 -6.99
C LYS A 34 0.41 -15.49 -6.05
N TYR A 35 1.21 -15.04 -5.08
CA TYR A 35 1.78 -15.92 -4.07
C TYR A 35 0.67 -16.59 -3.26
N LEU A 36 -0.32 -15.81 -2.78
CA LEU A 36 -1.46 -16.35 -2.07
C LEU A 36 -2.24 -17.34 -2.93
N ALA A 37 -2.54 -17.01 -4.19
CA ALA A 37 -3.25 -17.91 -5.08
C ALA A 37 -2.52 -19.24 -5.36
N ALA A 38 -1.19 -19.26 -5.23
CA ALA A 38 -0.37 -20.45 -5.44
C ALA A 38 -0.21 -21.31 -4.17
N HIS A 39 -0.37 -20.74 -2.97
CA HIS A 39 -0.06 -21.42 -1.70
C HIS A 39 -1.28 -21.60 -0.78
N GLU A 40 -2.33 -20.82 -1.01
CA GLU A 40 -3.58 -20.86 -0.26
C GLU A 40 -4.70 -21.32 -1.21
N THR A 41 -5.65 -22.11 -0.69
CA THR A 41 -6.76 -22.64 -1.48
C THR A 41 -8.08 -22.45 -0.76
N GLY A 42 -9.20 -22.52 -1.49
CA GLY A 42 -10.54 -22.37 -0.92
C GLY A 42 -11.05 -20.92 -0.85
N TYR A 43 -10.35 -19.96 -1.44
CA TYR A 43 -10.78 -18.58 -1.55
C TYR A 43 -11.36 -18.27 -2.93
N ASP A 44 -12.39 -17.42 -2.98
CA ASP A 44 -12.94 -16.90 -4.24
C ASP A 44 -12.04 -15.84 -4.87
N PHE A 45 -11.31 -15.09 -4.04
CA PHE A 45 -10.45 -13.98 -4.44
C PHE A 45 -9.15 -13.97 -3.64
N TYR A 46 -8.07 -13.53 -4.28
CA TYR A 46 -6.79 -13.26 -3.64
C TYR A 46 -6.45 -11.78 -3.84
N ALA A 47 -6.17 -11.06 -2.76
CA ALA A 47 -5.87 -9.65 -2.80
C ALA A 47 -4.45 -9.36 -2.31
N GLY A 48 -3.73 -8.52 -3.04
CA GLY A 48 -2.45 -7.97 -2.67
C GLY A 48 -2.53 -6.45 -2.56
N LEU A 49 -1.96 -5.90 -1.50
CA LEU A 49 -1.91 -4.47 -1.24
C LEU A 49 -0.45 -4.08 -1.00
N GLU A 50 0.02 -3.04 -1.68
CA GLU A 50 1.40 -2.56 -1.55
C GLU A 50 1.42 -1.03 -1.48
N GLY A 51 2.10 -0.48 -0.48
CA GLY A 51 2.36 0.96 -0.38
C GLY A 51 3.65 1.31 -1.11
N GLY A 52 3.66 2.45 -1.76
CA GLY A 52 4.80 2.92 -2.54
C GLY A 52 4.99 4.42 -2.47
N ILE A 53 6.15 4.83 -2.93
CA ILE A 53 6.50 6.24 -3.13
C ILE A 53 7.14 6.41 -4.49
N LEU A 54 7.05 7.61 -5.06
CA LEU A 54 7.75 7.94 -6.30
C LEU A 54 8.14 9.42 -6.30
N GLU A 55 9.19 9.75 -7.08
CA GLU A 55 9.56 11.14 -7.38
C GLU A 55 8.74 11.65 -8.57
N GLU A 56 8.01 12.75 -8.36
CA GLU A 56 7.24 13.44 -9.40
C GLU A 56 7.39 14.95 -9.23
N GLY A 57 7.88 15.64 -10.25
CA GLY A 57 8.05 17.10 -10.21
C GLY A 57 9.00 17.62 -9.12
N GLY A 58 9.99 16.80 -8.70
CA GLY A 58 10.91 17.12 -7.60
C GLY A 58 10.29 16.93 -6.20
N LYS A 59 9.11 16.32 -6.13
CA LYS A 59 8.40 15.98 -4.91
C LYS A 59 8.36 14.48 -4.74
N LEU A 60 8.53 14.03 -3.50
CA LEU A 60 8.27 12.65 -3.16
C LEU A 60 6.78 12.50 -2.82
N VAL A 61 6.08 11.65 -3.56
CA VAL A 61 4.65 11.41 -3.36
C VAL A 61 4.42 9.97 -2.91
N CYS A 62 3.35 9.74 -2.16
CA CYS A 62 2.97 8.43 -1.61
C CYS A 62 1.62 7.97 -2.17
N PHE A 63 1.52 6.66 -2.41
CA PHE A 63 0.35 5.99 -2.95
C PHE A 63 0.35 4.51 -2.54
N ALA A 64 -0.70 3.76 -2.88
CA ALA A 64 -0.74 2.31 -2.73
C ALA A 64 -1.49 1.66 -3.90
N TRP A 65 -1.09 0.44 -4.23
CA TRP A 65 -1.75 -0.40 -5.22
C TRP A 65 -2.56 -1.50 -4.56
N MET A 66 -3.77 -1.68 -5.06
CA MET A 66 -4.68 -2.79 -4.76
C MET A 66 -4.74 -3.67 -6.00
N PHE A 67 -4.50 -4.96 -5.82
CA PHE A 67 -4.55 -5.97 -6.86
C PHE A 67 -5.43 -7.12 -6.39
N VAL A 68 -6.44 -7.49 -7.17
CA VAL A 68 -7.40 -8.55 -6.85
C VAL A 68 -7.43 -9.56 -7.98
N LEU A 69 -7.20 -10.83 -7.64
CA LEU A 69 -7.23 -11.96 -8.56
C LEU A 69 -8.43 -12.86 -8.24
N SER A 70 -9.27 -13.11 -9.24
CA SER A 70 -10.37 -14.08 -9.16
C SER A 70 -9.85 -15.50 -9.29
N ALA A 71 -10.13 -16.35 -8.29
CA ALA A 71 -9.77 -17.77 -8.32
C ALA A 71 -10.56 -18.54 -9.39
N LYS A 72 -11.76 -18.08 -9.74
CA LYS A 72 -12.70 -18.77 -10.62
C LYS A 72 -12.31 -18.71 -12.09
N ASP A 73 -11.87 -17.54 -12.56
CA ASP A 73 -11.64 -17.26 -13.98
C ASP A 73 -10.32 -16.54 -14.27
N GLY A 74 -9.48 -16.33 -13.26
CA GLY A 74 -8.17 -15.69 -13.38
C GLY A 74 -8.24 -14.21 -13.76
N LYS A 75 -9.42 -13.58 -13.74
CA LYS A 75 -9.55 -12.15 -14.00
C LYS A 75 -8.83 -11.35 -12.92
N VAL A 76 -8.26 -10.24 -13.37
CA VAL A 76 -7.52 -9.31 -12.54
C VAL A 76 -8.24 -7.97 -12.51
N GLY A 77 -8.47 -7.51 -11.29
CA GLY A 77 -8.84 -6.15 -10.95
C GLY A 77 -7.65 -5.44 -10.31
N SER A 78 -7.42 -4.17 -10.64
CA SER A 78 -6.36 -3.41 -9.98
C SER A 78 -6.63 -1.92 -10.01
N ALA A 79 -6.35 -1.24 -8.90
CA ALA A 79 -6.50 0.20 -8.78
C ALA A 79 -5.43 0.78 -7.86
N ARG A 80 -5.11 2.04 -8.09
CA ARG A 80 -4.20 2.84 -7.26
C ARG A 80 -5.01 3.80 -6.39
N THR A 81 -4.56 4.05 -5.18
CA THR A 81 -5.11 5.14 -4.36
C THR A 81 -4.89 6.50 -5.03
N ALA A 82 -5.57 7.53 -4.51
CA ALA A 82 -5.14 8.89 -4.75
C ALA A 82 -3.67 9.06 -4.33
N THR A 83 -2.97 10.00 -4.96
CA THR A 83 -1.58 10.33 -4.64
C THR A 83 -1.54 11.57 -3.75
N PHE A 84 -0.63 11.61 -2.77
CA PHE A 84 -0.40 12.81 -1.97
C PHE A 84 1.10 13.09 -1.78
N GLU A 85 1.45 14.38 -1.69
CA GLU A 85 2.82 14.83 -1.47
C GLU A 85 3.27 14.58 -0.02
N LEU A 86 4.49 14.08 0.14
CA LEU A 86 5.16 13.98 1.44
C LEU A 86 5.83 15.31 1.81
N PRO A 87 5.80 15.72 3.09
CA PRO A 87 6.54 16.90 3.52
C PRO A 87 8.03 16.76 3.24
N GLU A 88 8.69 17.87 2.86
CA GLU A 88 10.10 17.87 2.46
C GLU A 88 11.04 17.27 3.53
N LYS A 89 10.71 17.44 4.82
CA LYS A 89 11.47 16.85 5.92
C LYS A 89 11.45 15.31 5.89
N VAL A 90 10.30 14.72 5.56
CA VAL A 90 10.15 13.26 5.41
C VAL A 90 10.83 12.82 4.12
N ALA A 91 10.58 13.53 3.02
CA ALA A 91 11.17 13.21 1.71
C ALA A 91 12.71 13.19 1.75
N LYS A 92 13.33 14.15 2.45
CA LYS A 92 14.78 14.19 2.62
C LYS A 92 15.33 12.94 3.31
N LEU A 93 14.72 12.51 4.42
CA LEU A 93 15.15 11.29 5.13
C LEU A 93 15.00 10.05 4.25
N VAL A 94 13.92 9.97 3.48
CA VAL A 94 13.70 8.85 2.58
C VAL A 94 14.74 8.80 1.46
N ARG A 95 15.10 9.96 0.89
CA ARG A 95 16.20 10.07 -0.08
C ARG A 95 17.56 9.69 0.52
N GLU A 96 17.73 9.82 1.83
CA GLU A 96 18.92 9.36 2.58
C GLU A 96 18.89 7.86 2.90
N GLY A 97 17.85 7.13 2.46
CA GLY A 97 17.71 5.68 2.62
C GLY A 97 16.92 5.24 3.85
N VAL A 98 16.26 6.17 4.55
CA VAL A 98 15.38 5.84 5.67
C VAL A 98 14.01 5.37 5.15
N GLU A 99 13.46 4.27 5.66
CA GLU A 99 12.11 3.84 5.29
C GLU A 99 11.06 4.92 5.64
N LEU A 100 10.00 5.05 4.84
CA LEU A 100 8.97 6.08 5.03
C LEU A 100 8.36 6.06 6.44
N GLY A 101 8.05 4.86 6.95
CA GLY A 101 7.46 4.72 8.29
C GLY A 101 8.39 5.20 9.41
N GLU A 102 9.70 5.01 9.25
CA GLU A 102 10.70 5.51 10.20
C GLU A 102 10.94 7.01 10.01
N ALA A 103 10.95 7.50 8.76
CA ALA A 103 11.05 8.93 8.47
C ALA A 103 9.87 9.72 9.07
N ASP A 104 8.65 9.19 8.97
CA ASP A 104 7.48 9.76 9.63
C ASP A 104 7.63 9.80 11.15
N ASP A 105 8.07 8.69 11.76
CA ASP A 105 8.30 8.60 13.21
C ASP A 105 9.31 9.65 13.68
N ARG A 106 10.42 9.83 12.95
CA ARG A 106 11.46 10.83 13.25
C ARG A 106 10.96 12.27 13.10
N VAL A 107 10.18 12.57 12.06
CA VAL A 107 9.74 13.95 11.77
C VAL A 107 8.59 14.40 12.66
N PHE A 108 7.70 13.48 13.02
CA PHE A 108 6.50 13.77 13.80
C PHE A 108 6.61 13.39 15.28
N ASP A 109 7.80 12.98 15.72
CA ASP A 109 8.12 12.55 17.09
C ASP A 109 7.17 11.46 17.58
N ARG A 110 7.04 10.39 16.77
CA ARG A 110 6.15 9.27 17.01
C ARG A 110 6.93 7.97 17.17
N THR A 111 6.28 7.03 17.85
CA THR A 111 6.66 5.62 17.86
C THR A 111 5.58 4.81 17.14
N ASN A 112 6.01 4.07 16.12
CA ASN A 112 5.25 3.02 15.45
C ASN A 112 4.06 3.52 14.61
N SER A 113 4.25 4.57 13.82
CA SER A 113 3.21 5.18 12.95
C SER A 113 2.60 4.20 11.95
N LYS A 114 3.31 3.12 11.57
CA LYS A 114 2.82 2.03 10.71
C LYS A 114 1.50 1.41 11.22
N HIS A 115 1.23 1.46 12.53
CA HIS A 115 0.02 0.88 13.16
C HIS A 115 -1.03 1.92 13.61
N LYS A 116 -0.73 3.22 13.59
CA LYS A 116 -1.61 4.30 14.10
C LYS A 116 -2.08 5.26 12.99
N GLY A 117 -2.69 4.70 11.94
CA GLY A 117 -3.37 5.46 10.88
C GLY A 117 -2.54 5.79 9.63
N GLY A 118 -1.24 5.44 9.61
CA GLY A 118 -0.34 5.70 8.48
C GLY A 118 -0.09 7.19 8.20
N THR A 119 0.76 7.47 7.22
CA THR A 119 1.17 8.82 6.80
C THR A 119 -0.03 9.68 6.42
N VAL A 120 -0.98 9.12 5.66
CA VAL A 120 -2.20 9.81 5.21
C VAL A 120 -3.08 10.28 6.37
N GLY A 121 -3.25 9.45 7.41
CA GLY A 121 -4.04 9.80 8.59
C GLY A 121 -3.44 10.97 9.35
N TYR A 122 -2.11 11.03 9.41
CA TYR A 122 -1.42 12.13 10.08
C TYR A 122 -1.48 13.43 9.27
N LEU A 123 -1.12 13.39 7.99
CA LEU A 123 -1.06 14.58 7.14
C LEU A 123 -2.44 15.21 6.93
N SER A 124 -3.49 14.39 6.93
CA SER A 124 -4.88 14.86 6.88
C SER A 124 -5.43 15.28 8.24
N LYS A 125 -4.64 15.26 9.32
CA LYS A 125 -5.06 15.54 10.71
C LYS A 125 -6.25 14.66 11.16
N GLY A 126 -6.26 13.41 10.73
CA GLY A 126 -7.28 12.42 11.06
C GLY A 126 -8.56 12.52 10.22
N VAL A 127 -8.63 13.43 9.25
CA VAL A 127 -9.79 13.56 8.36
C VAL A 127 -9.93 12.36 7.42
N VAL A 128 -8.81 11.76 7.01
CA VAL A 128 -8.81 10.56 6.15
C VAL A 128 -7.98 9.48 6.82
N SER A 129 -8.61 8.42 7.31
CA SER A 129 -7.88 7.25 7.83
C SER A 129 -7.24 6.43 6.71
N ARG A 130 -6.22 5.62 7.02
CA ARG A 130 -5.65 4.67 6.05
C ARG A 130 -6.70 3.70 5.50
N THR A 131 -7.63 3.27 6.33
CA THR A 131 -8.71 2.37 5.90
C THR A 131 -9.62 3.04 4.89
N GLU A 132 -10.04 4.29 5.11
CA GLU A 132 -10.84 5.05 4.13
C GLU A 132 -10.07 5.34 2.85
N TYR A 133 -8.80 5.72 2.99
CA TYR A 133 -7.90 5.95 1.87
C TYR A 133 -7.77 4.73 0.95
N TYR A 134 -7.64 3.53 1.53
CA TYR A 134 -7.53 2.29 0.76
C TYR A 134 -8.89 1.79 0.24
N ARG A 135 -9.98 2.08 0.97
CA ARG A 135 -11.33 1.60 0.65
C ARG A 135 -11.72 1.93 -0.79
N HIS A 136 -11.51 3.17 -1.24
CA HIS A 136 -11.94 3.58 -2.57
C HIS A 136 -11.18 2.84 -3.67
N ALA A 137 -9.87 2.67 -3.52
CA ALA A 137 -9.07 1.90 -4.46
C ALA A 137 -9.48 0.42 -4.47
N MET A 138 -9.74 -0.18 -3.30
CA MET A 138 -10.22 -1.57 -3.24
C MET A 138 -11.61 -1.75 -3.86
N ILE A 139 -12.50 -0.76 -3.78
CA ILE A 139 -13.80 -0.80 -4.47
C ILE A 139 -13.65 -0.73 -6.00
N MET A 140 -12.64 0.00 -6.48
CA MET A 140 -12.39 0.21 -7.91
C MET A 140 -11.57 -0.91 -8.55
N ALA A 141 -10.82 -1.68 -7.76
CA ALA A 141 -10.07 -2.85 -8.19
C ALA A 141 -11.05 -4.01 -8.43
#